data_AF-A0AAD8NT04-F1
#
_entry.id   AF-A0AAD8NT04-F1
#
_cell.length_a   1.000
_cell.length_b   1.000
_cell.length_c   1.000
_cell.angle_alpha   90.00
_cell.angle_beta   90.00
_cell.angle_gamma   90.00
#
_symmetry.space_group_name_H-M   'P 1'
#
loop_
_entity.id
_entity.type
_entity.pdbx_description
1 polymer ?
#
loop_
_entity_poly.entity_id
_entity_poly.type
_entity_poly.pdbx_seq_one_letter_code
_entity_poly.pdbx_strand_id
1 'polypeptide(L)'
;MPPNNYGDEEWRQFVDYRCSDKFQKRSSTNKGCRAKQEIVVRHGRKNLAQVRYDNRDVSSIELYRRMRVRNGAFTEPQAAQNYADMIQMRDDPLNTLTEDEIMQEVLGERRGWTRG
;
A
#
# COMPACT_ATOMS: atom_id res chain seq x y z
N MET A 1 -21.32 -15.36 23.07
CA MET A 1 -20.89 -14.27 23.97
C MET A 1 -20.59 -13.04 23.14
N PRO A 2 -20.98 -11.85 23.62
CA PRO A 2 -20.55 -10.59 23.02
C PRO A 2 -19.02 -10.43 23.12
N PRO A 3 -18.37 -9.74 22.17
CA PRO A 3 -17.02 -9.24 22.35
C PRO A 3 -16.94 -8.25 23.53
N ASN A 4 -15.76 -8.07 24.11
CA ASN A 4 -15.50 -7.36 25.37
C ASN A 4 -16.05 -5.91 25.49
N ASN A 5 -16.60 -5.33 24.42
CA ASN A 5 -17.11 -3.95 24.36
C ASN A 5 -18.61 -3.84 24.02
N TYR A 6 -19.35 -4.94 23.97
CA TYR A 6 -20.78 -4.93 23.63
C TYR A 6 -21.64 -5.44 24.79
N GLY A 7 -22.74 -4.74 25.07
CA GLY A 7 -23.80 -5.27 25.94
C GLY A 7 -24.49 -6.48 25.29
N ASP A 8 -25.08 -7.35 26.10
CA ASP A 8 -25.78 -8.56 25.61
C ASP A 8 -26.91 -8.24 24.62
N GLU A 9 -27.63 -7.14 24.86
CA GLU A 9 -28.74 -6.72 24.00
C GLU A 9 -28.26 -6.13 22.67
N GLU A 10 -27.25 -5.25 22.70
CA GLU A 10 -26.65 -4.67 21.51
C GLU A 10 -26.05 -5.76 20.61
N TRP A 11 -25.42 -6.77 21.23
CA TRP A 11 -24.88 -7.91 20.51
C TRP A 11 -25.98 -8.74 19.84
N ARG A 12 -27.10 -8.99 20.54
CA ARG A 12 -28.25 -9.69 19.95
C ARG A 12 -28.84 -8.92 18.77
N GLN A 13 -29.08 -7.62 18.92
CA GLN A 13 -29.60 -6.78 17.84
C GLN A 13 -28.66 -6.78 16.62
N PHE A 14 -27.34 -6.72 16.85
CA PHE A 14 -26.35 -6.83 15.79
C PHE A 14 -26.41 -8.19 15.06
N VAL A 15 -26.48 -9.29 15.82
CA VAL A 15 -26.59 -10.64 15.24
C VAL A 15 -27.87 -10.79 14.43
N ASP A 16 -29.01 -10.36 14.96
CA ASP A 16 -30.30 -10.41 14.26
C ASP A 16 -30.28 -9.59 12.98
N TYR A 17 -29.74 -8.37 13.03
CA TYR A 17 -29.54 -7.55 11.85
C TYR A 17 -28.64 -8.25 10.82
N ARG A 18 -27.55 -8.88 11.28
CA ARG A 18 -26.58 -9.55 10.42
C ARG A 18 -27.16 -10.81 9.76
N CYS A 19 -28.12 -11.47 10.41
CA CYS A 19 -28.90 -12.59 9.90
C CYS A 19 -30.09 -12.17 9.04
N SER A 20 -30.51 -10.90 9.10
CA SER A 20 -31.63 -10.40 8.31
C SER A 20 -31.43 -10.56 6.80
N ASP A 21 -32.53 -10.86 6.09
CA ASP A 21 -32.54 -10.96 4.63
C ASP A 21 -32.02 -9.69 3.95
N LYS A 22 -32.35 -8.52 4.51
CA LYS A 22 -31.91 -7.22 4.00
C LYS A 22 -30.38 -7.13 4.00
N PHE A 23 -29.74 -7.52 5.10
CA PHE A 23 -28.29 -7.54 5.18
C PHE A 23 -27.71 -8.57 4.21
N GLN A 24 -28.22 -9.80 4.23
CA GLN A 24 -27.68 -10.89 3.40
C GLN A 24 -27.74 -10.56 1.91
N LYS A 25 -28.88 -10.01 1.44
CA LYS A 25 -29.03 -9.51 0.06
C LYS A 25 -27.97 -8.45 -0.27
N ARG A 26 -27.84 -7.41 0.57
CA ARG A 26 -26.85 -6.34 0.35
C ARG A 26 -25.42 -6.87 0.35
N SER A 27 -25.09 -7.78 1.26
CA SER A 27 -23.79 -8.42 1.37
C SER A 27 -23.45 -9.21 0.11
N SER A 28 -24.40 -9.99 -0.40
CA SER A 28 -24.27 -10.76 -1.64
C SER A 28 -24.05 -9.85 -2.85
N THR A 29 -24.87 -8.80 -3.01
CA THR A 29 -24.70 -7.79 -4.06
C THR A 29 -23.32 -7.13 -4.00
N ASN A 30 -22.89 -6.67 -2.82
CA ASN A 30 -21.58 -6.05 -2.64
C ASN A 30 -20.42 -7.01 -2.93
N LYS A 31 -20.58 -8.31 -2.65
CA LYS A 31 -19.61 -9.34 -3.04
C LYS A 31 -19.54 -9.48 -4.56
N GLY A 32 -20.69 -9.52 -5.23
CA GLY A 32 -20.78 -9.54 -6.69
C GLY A 32 -20.15 -8.30 -7.34
N CYS A 33 -20.39 -7.10 -6.80
CA CYS A 33 -19.76 -5.87 -7.28
C CYS A 33 -18.23 -5.91 -7.15
N ARG A 34 -17.70 -6.38 -6.00
CA ARG A 34 -16.25 -6.53 -5.79
C ARG A 34 -15.62 -7.55 -6.74
N ALA A 35 -16.33 -8.62 -7.10
CA ALA A 35 -15.84 -9.60 -8.07
C ALA A 35 -15.73 -9.01 -9.48
N LYS A 36 -16.56 -8.01 -9.82
CA LYS A 36 -16.53 -7.29 -11.10
C LYS A 36 -15.52 -6.12 -11.12
N GLN A 37 -14.90 -5.78 -9.99
CA GLN A 37 -13.89 -4.72 -9.98
C GLN A 37 -12.60 -5.23 -10.63
N GLU A 38 -12.37 -4.82 -11.87
CA GLU A 38 -11.13 -5.08 -12.61
C GLU A 38 -9.96 -4.21 -12.09
N ILE A 39 -10.30 -3.02 -11.59
CA ILE A 39 -9.31 -2.08 -11.04
C ILE A 39 -9.25 -2.26 -9.52
N VAL A 40 -8.07 -2.65 -9.04
CA VAL A 40 -7.77 -2.68 -7.60
C VAL A 40 -7.65 -1.25 -7.10
N VAL A 41 -8.74 -0.70 -6.58
CA VAL A 41 -8.72 0.64 -5.99
C VAL A 41 -8.05 0.58 -4.61
N ARG A 42 -6.87 1.22 -4.49
CA ARG A 42 -6.08 1.26 -3.25
C ARG A 42 -6.56 2.35 -2.29
N HIS A 43 -7.86 2.44 -2.06
CA HIS A 43 -8.44 3.40 -1.11
C HIS A 43 -7.83 3.23 0.30
N GLY A 44 -7.49 4.35 0.94
CA GLY A 44 -6.87 4.36 2.27
C GLY A 44 -5.35 4.16 2.30
N ARG A 45 -4.68 3.95 1.16
CA ARG A 45 -3.21 4.00 1.11
C ARG A 45 -2.74 5.44 1.00
N LYS A 46 -1.80 5.83 1.85
CA LYS A 46 -1.08 7.10 1.72
C LYS A 46 -0.41 7.16 0.35
N ASN A 47 -0.50 8.32 -0.30
CA ASN A 47 0.29 8.56 -1.50
C ASN A 47 1.78 8.59 -1.13
N LEU A 48 2.65 8.37 -2.12
CA LEU A 48 4.10 8.30 -1.90
C LEU A 48 4.65 9.56 -1.22
N ALA A 49 4.19 10.75 -1.62
CA ALA A 49 4.64 12.02 -1.05
C ALA A 49 4.33 12.10 0.46
N GLN A 50 3.16 11.63 0.89
CA GLN A 50 2.80 11.55 2.31
C GLN A 50 3.66 10.51 3.03
N VAL A 51 3.92 9.36 2.40
CA VAL A 51 4.82 8.34 2.97
C VAL A 51 6.23 8.90 3.16
N ARG A 52 6.75 9.68 2.20
CA ARG A 52 8.03 10.40 2.32
C ARG A 52 8.01 11.44 3.44
N TYR A 53 6.95 12.25 3.53
CA TYR A 53 6.78 13.24 4.61
C TYR A 53 6.81 12.59 6.00
N ASP A 54 6.17 11.43 6.15
CA ASP A 54 6.10 10.70 7.41
C ASP A 54 7.40 9.94 7.74
N ASN A 55 8.28 9.73 6.76
CA ASN A 55 9.52 8.96 6.87
C ASN A 55 10.74 9.79 6.42
N ARG A 56 10.82 11.07 6.81
CA ARG A 56 11.90 11.98 6.39
C ARG A 56 13.29 11.52 6.80
N ASP A 57 13.38 10.69 7.83
CA ASP A 57 14.62 10.17 8.39
C ASP A 57 15.12 8.91 7.65
N VAL A 58 14.33 8.42 6.68
CA VAL A 58 14.62 7.23 5.89
C VAL A 58 15.04 7.66 4.49
N SER A 59 16.13 7.08 3.99
CA SER A 59 16.60 7.32 2.63
C SER A 59 15.53 6.94 1.60
N SER A 60 15.52 7.64 0.46
CA SER A 60 14.54 7.46 -0.61
C SER A 60 14.59 6.03 -1.16
N ILE A 61 15.80 5.47 -1.30
CA ILE A 61 16.04 4.09 -1.77
C ILE A 61 15.54 3.06 -0.75
N GLU A 62 15.79 3.29 0.55
CA GLU A 62 15.31 2.37 1.59
C GLU A 62 13.78 2.44 1.74
N LEU A 63 13.19 3.63 1.56
CA LEU A 63 11.74 3.79 1.55
C LEU A 63 11.11 3.01 0.39
N TYR A 64 11.73 3.02 -0.80
CA TYR A 64 11.30 2.20 -1.93
C TYR A 64 11.25 0.72 -1.57
N ARG A 65 12.31 0.19 -0.95
CA ARG A 65 12.36 -1.19 -0.48
C ARG A 65 11.24 -1.50 0.49
N ARG A 66 11.04 -0.66 1.53
CA ARG A 66 9.96 -0.84 2.52
C ARG A 66 8.58 -0.90 1.89
N MET A 67 8.32 -0.11 0.85
CA MET A 67 7.02 -0.10 0.16
C MET A 67 6.81 -1.30 -0.77
N ARG A 68 7.89 -1.94 -1.23
CA ARG A 68 7.87 -3.03 -2.22
C ARG A 68 8.13 -4.40 -1.62
N VAL A 69 8.56 -4.47 -0.37
CA VAL A 69 8.76 -5.71 0.39
C VAL A 69 7.51 -6.02 1.22
N ARG A 70 7.03 -7.26 1.15
CA ARG A 70 5.98 -7.81 2.01
C ARG A 70 6.42 -9.19 2.49
N ASN A 71 6.26 -9.46 3.79
CA ASN A 71 6.70 -10.72 4.41
C ASN A 71 8.18 -11.06 4.13
N GLY A 72 9.05 -10.03 4.07
CA GLY A 72 10.49 -10.19 3.84
C GLY A 72 10.90 -10.37 2.37
N ALA A 73 9.98 -10.46 1.42
CA ALA A 73 10.28 -10.59 -0.01
C ALA A 73 9.70 -9.44 -0.84
N PHE A 74 10.36 -9.10 -1.94
CA PHE A 74 9.80 -8.16 -2.92
C PHE A 74 8.52 -8.73 -3.53
N THR A 75 7.49 -7.90 -3.67
CA THR A 75 6.19 -8.31 -4.23
C THR A 75 6.24 -8.54 -5.75
N GLU A 76 7.20 -7.94 -6.44
CA GLU A 76 7.35 -7.96 -7.90
C GLU A 76 8.84 -8.17 -8.25
N PRO A 77 9.19 -9.06 -9.19
CA PRO A 77 10.58 -9.28 -9.61
C PRO A 77 11.27 -8.00 -10.10
N GLN A 78 10.53 -7.18 -10.88
CA GLN A 78 11.02 -5.89 -11.35
C GLN A 78 11.38 -4.95 -10.18
N ALA A 79 10.63 -5.01 -9.07
CA ALA A 79 10.93 -4.17 -7.92
C ALA A 79 12.23 -4.59 -7.21
N ALA A 80 12.56 -5.88 -7.23
CA ALA A 80 13.84 -6.36 -6.71
C ALA A 80 15.00 -5.90 -7.60
N GLN A 81 14.85 -6.00 -8.94
CA GLN A 81 15.87 -5.54 -9.89
C GLN A 81 16.10 -4.03 -9.77
N ASN A 82 15.03 -3.24 -9.79
CA ASN A 82 15.12 -1.78 -9.64
C ASN A 82 15.83 -1.40 -8.33
N TYR A 83 15.57 -2.10 -7.23
CA TYR A 83 16.28 -1.85 -5.99
C TYR A 83 17.77 -2.18 -6.09
N ALA A 84 18.13 -3.30 -6.74
CA ALA A 84 19.53 -3.65 -6.97
C ALA A 84 20.25 -2.60 -7.82
N ASP A 85 19.61 -2.12 -8.89
CA ASP A 85 20.15 -1.08 -9.77
C ASP A 85 20.37 0.24 -9.00
N MET A 86 19.41 0.64 -8.15
CA MET A 86 19.56 1.83 -7.29
C MET A 86 20.75 1.70 -6.32
N ILE A 87 20.94 0.54 -5.70
CA ILE A 87 22.05 0.30 -4.77
C ILE A 87 23.38 0.33 -5.53
N GLN A 88 23.45 -0.31 -6.70
CA GLN A 88 24.64 -0.29 -7.54
C GLN A 88 25.02 1.13 -7.95
N MET A 89 24.05 1.95 -8.37
CA MET A 89 24.29 3.35 -8.71
C MET A 89 24.71 4.17 -7.48
N ARG A 90 24.08 3.97 -6.32
CA ARG A 90 24.41 4.70 -5.09
C ARG A 90 25.82 4.39 -4.60
N ASP A 91 26.24 3.13 -4.73
CA ASP A 91 27.53 2.67 -4.23
C ASP A 91 28.66 2.84 -5.26
N ASP A 92 28.35 3.31 -6.48
CA ASP A 92 29.35 3.67 -7.50
C ASP A 92 30.07 4.96 -7.10
N PRO A 93 31.39 4.92 -6.85
CA PRO A 93 32.16 6.08 -6.43
C PRO A 93 32.26 7.19 -7.49
N LEU A 94 31.95 6.90 -8.75
CA LEU A 94 31.92 7.89 -9.83
C LEU A 94 30.55 8.56 -9.97
N ASN A 95 29.52 8.03 -9.29
CA ASN A 95 28.19 8.59 -9.37
C ASN A 95 28.06 9.82 -8.46
N THR A 96 27.54 10.91 -9.03
CA THR A 96 27.33 12.20 -8.34
C THR A 96 25.85 12.52 -8.13
N LEU A 97 24.96 11.62 -8.57
CA LEU A 97 23.52 11.77 -8.44
C LEU A 97 23.07 11.64 -6.98
N THR A 98 22.10 12.46 -6.62
CA THR A 98 21.35 12.30 -5.36
C THR A 98 20.50 11.02 -5.41
N GLU A 99 20.07 10.52 -4.24
CA GLU A 99 19.20 9.33 -4.20
C GLU A 99 17.88 9.52 -4.98
N ASP A 100 17.32 10.73 -4.98
CA ASP A 100 16.09 11.02 -5.73
C ASP A 100 16.34 10.99 -7.25
N GLU A 101 17.49 11.47 -7.71
CA GLU A 101 17.89 11.39 -9.13
C GLU A 101 18.18 9.95 -9.55
N ILE A 102 18.87 9.16 -8.69
CA ILE A 102 19.08 7.72 -8.93
C ILE A 102 17.74 7.00 -9.04
N MET A 103 16.79 7.31 -8.15
CA MET A 103 15.45 6.73 -8.21
C MET A 103 14.70 7.12 -9.49
N GLN A 104 14.86 8.37 -9.95
CA GLN A 104 14.24 8.85 -11.18
C GLN A 104 14.82 8.17 -12.42
N GLU A 105 16.13 7.93 -12.46
CA GLU A 105 16.80 7.21 -13.55
C GLU A 105 16.28 5.76 -13.65
N VAL A 106 16.21 5.06 -12.52
CA VAL A 106 15.81 3.63 -12.48
C VAL A 106 14.31 3.43 -12.67
N LEU A 107 13.46 4.29 -12.09
CA LEU A 107 12.01 4.15 -12.15
C LEU A 107 11.36 4.90 -13.32
N GLY A 108 12.12 5.77 -13.98
CA GLY A 108 11.62 6.73 -14.96
C GLY A 108 10.85 7.89 -14.32
N GLU A 109 10.54 8.89 -15.16
CA GLU A 109 9.70 10.01 -14.74
C GLU A 109 8.25 9.58 -14.53
N ARG A 110 7.75 9.76 -13.30
CA ARG A 110 6.34 9.63 -12.98
C ARG A 110 5.84 10.88 -12.26
N ARG A 111 4.80 11.51 -12.80
CA ARG A 111 4.04 12.56 -12.11
C ARG A 111 3.53 12.00 -10.77
N GLY A 112 4.14 12.43 -9.66
CA GLY A 112 3.82 11.97 -8.30
C GLY A 112 5.03 11.62 -7.41
N TRP A 113 6.26 11.55 -7.95
CA TRP A 113 7.48 11.38 -7.15
C TRP A 113 8.01 12.69 -6.59
N THR A 114 7.94 13.76 -7.37
CA THR A 114 8.28 15.14 -6.99
C THR A 114 7.04 15.92 -6.59
N ARG A 115 7.16 16.69 -5.50
CA ARG A 115 6.14 17.67 -5.10
C ARG A 115 6.32 18.90 -6.00
N GLY A 116 5.24 19.40 -6.59
CA GLY A 116 5.21 20.73 -7.19
C GLY A 116 5.26 21.81 -6.11
#